data_AF-A0A3S5CJH3-F1
#
_entry.id   AF-A0A3S5CJH3-F1
#
_cell.length_a   1.000
_cell.length_b   1.000
_cell.length_c   1.000
_cell.angle_alpha   90.00
_cell.angle_beta   90.00
_cell.angle_gamma   90.00
#
_symmetry.space_group_name_H-M   'P 1'
#
loop_
_entity.id
_entity.type
_entity.pdbx_description
1 polymer ?
#
loop_
_entity_poly.entity_id
_entity_poly.type
_entity_poly.pdbx_seq_one_letter_code
_entity_poly.pdbx_strand_id
1 'polypeptide(L)'
;MMVYDSCHVVFPKTLLVCSYFVFALVSNCAEAGFFRNNFLNPSSNSHLIEKNAFLSKIKEMFYFGYENYMKHAYPEDELNPTFCRGRGHDFSDRNNININDVLGDYQLTLVDNLDTLAILGNVSEFRKAVNLIINSLSFCKDTIIQIFEGTIRYASYDLTFRVLGGLISAHLLITDSRNRFGLLRPHNYSNELLTLAHDLANRMMAAFESPTSIPFPRIHLGNGRIAGPSNETCLAGAGSLLLEFGTLSLLLNDSTYAVVAKRSVEALWSRRSKVTGLLGKLLLIGMRTKPAVPSEFELET
;
A
#
# COMPACT_ATOMS: atom_id res chain seq x y z
N MET A 1 -22.78 -0.92 -33.70
CA MET A 1 -21.63 0.00 -33.81
C MET A 1 -21.73 0.96 -32.63
N MET A 2 -21.20 0.57 -31.46
CA MET A 2 -21.12 1.45 -30.28
C MET A 2 -19.71 2.04 -30.26
N VAL A 3 -19.65 3.36 -30.34
CA VAL A 3 -18.41 4.15 -30.28
C VAL A 3 -17.91 4.08 -28.84
N TYR A 4 -16.84 3.31 -28.61
CA TYR A 4 -16.11 3.30 -27.35
C TYR A 4 -15.20 4.54 -27.32
N ASP A 5 -15.66 5.62 -26.69
CA ASP A 5 -14.73 6.67 -26.26
C ASP A 5 -13.80 6.07 -25.19
N SER A 6 -12.52 5.97 -25.56
CA SER A 6 -11.53 5.04 -24.99
C SER A 6 -11.02 5.42 -23.59
N CYS A 7 -11.82 6.11 -22.79
CA CYS A 7 -11.37 6.65 -21.51
C CYS A 7 -12.47 6.83 -20.45
N HIS A 8 -13.76 6.76 -20.81
CA HIS A 8 -14.83 6.85 -19.83
C HIS A 8 -14.95 5.55 -19.00
N VAL A 9 -14.27 5.52 -17.85
CA VAL A 9 -14.39 4.45 -16.85
C VAL A 9 -15.67 4.65 -16.04
N VAL A 10 -16.67 3.80 -16.25
CA VAL A 10 -17.77 3.64 -15.28
C VAL A 10 -17.28 2.66 -14.22
N PHE A 11 -16.93 3.16 -13.04
CA PHE A 11 -16.57 2.32 -11.89
C PHE A 11 -17.84 1.66 -11.30
N PRO A 12 -17.99 0.33 -11.32
CA PRO A 12 -18.75 -0.33 -10.26
C PRO A 12 -17.95 -0.22 -8.95
N LYS A 13 -18.61 0.18 -7.85
CA LYS A 13 -18.05 0.51 -6.52
C LYS A 13 -17.44 -0.69 -5.77
N THR A 14 -16.70 -1.59 -6.42
CA THR A 14 -16.26 -2.83 -5.79
C THR A 14 -14.94 -3.33 -6.38
N LEU A 15 -13.85 -2.62 -6.16
CA LEU A 15 -12.51 -3.17 -6.36
C LEU A 15 -11.55 -2.55 -5.34
N LEU A 16 -11.47 -3.20 -4.18
CA LEU A 16 -10.48 -2.93 -3.13
C LEU A 16 -10.21 -4.25 -2.40
N VAL A 17 -9.80 -5.27 -3.15
CA VAL A 17 -9.44 -6.60 -2.63
C VAL A 17 -8.37 -7.21 -3.55
N CYS A 18 -7.11 -6.79 -3.46
CA CYS A 18 -6.01 -7.55 -4.07
C CYS A 18 -4.74 -7.59 -3.20
N SER A 19 -4.46 -6.55 -2.40
CA SER A 19 -3.29 -6.51 -1.52
C SER A 19 -3.32 -7.54 -0.37
N TYR A 20 -4.51 -7.98 0.09
CA TYR A 20 -4.61 -9.03 1.13
C TYR A 20 -4.45 -10.46 0.60
N PHE A 21 -4.66 -10.70 -0.69
CA PHE A 21 -4.72 -12.07 -1.23
C PHE A 21 -3.33 -12.70 -1.44
N VAL A 22 -2.31 -11.86 -1.70
CA VAL A 22 -0.94 -12.33 -1.94
C VAL A 22 -0.33 -12.92 -0.67
N PHE A 23 -0.58 -12.32 0.50
CA PHE A 23 0.06 -12.77 1.74
C PHE A 23 -0.63 -13.99 2.37
N ALA A 24 -1.95 -14.15 2.20
CA ALA A 24 -2.68 -15.34 2.64
C ALA A 24 -2.24 -16.62 1.91
N LEU A 25 -1.74 -16.49 0.67
CA LEU A 25 -1.20 -17.61 -0.12
C LEU A 25 0.27 -17.93 0.20
N VAL A 26 1.04 -16.97 0.72
CA VAL A 26 2.45 -17.18 1.12
C VAL A 26 2.56 -17.66 2.57
N SER A 27 1.59 -17.29 3.41
CA SER A 27 1.48 -17.74 4.80
C SER A 27 0.80 -19.11 4.85
N ASN A 28 1.60 -20.18 4.80
CA ASN A 28 1.15 -21.56 4.97
C ASN A 28 0.65 -21.88 6.41
N CYS A 29 0.21 -20.87 7.16
CA CYS A 29 -0.21 -20.96 8.54
C CYS A 29 -1.69 -20.59 8.68
N ALA A 30 -2.48 -21.63 8.92
CA ALA A 30 -3.78 -21.61 9.57
C ALA A 30 -4.97 -21.03 8.78
N GLU A 31 -5.36 -21.64 7.65
CA GLU A 31 -6.79 -21.68 7.26
C GLU A 31 -7.19 -22.75 6.22
N ALA A 32 -6.47 -23.88 6.18
CA ALA A 32 -6.81 -24.99 5.28
C ALA A 32 -8.18 -25.66 5.57
N GLY A 33 -8.83 -25.34 6.69
CA GLY A 33 -10.12 -25.92 7.10
C GLY A 33 -11.34 -25.06 6.75
N PHE A 34 -11.26 -23.73 6.90
CA PHE A 34 -12.41 -22.84 6.75
C PHE A 34 -12.79 -22.62 5.27
N PHE A 35 -11.80 -22.45 4.40
CA PHE A 35 -12.04 -22.26 2.95
C PHE A 35 -12.32 -23.57 2.19
N ARG A 36 -11.94 -24.73 2.73
CA ARG A 36 -12.02 -26.01 2.02
C ARG A 36 -13.43 -26.57 1.93
N ASN A 37 -14.31 -26.27 2.88
CA ASN A 37 -15.60 -26.97 2.98
C ASN A 37 -16.78 -26.24 2.33
N ASN A 38 -16.72 -24.92 2.09
CA ASN A 38 -17.89 -24.17 1.59
C ASN A 38 -17.71 -23.48 0.23
N PHE A 39 -16.48 -23.21 -0.23
CA PHE A 39 -16.25 -22.50 -1.50
C PHE A 39 -15.71 -23.37 -2.65
N LEU A 40 -15.28 -24.60 -2.35
CA LEU A 40 -14.61 -25.49 -3.32
C LEU A 40 -15.23 -26.90 -3.31
N ASN A 41 -16.55 -27.01 -3.31
CA ASN A 41 -17.20 -28.25 -3.70
C ASN A 41 -17.64 -28.12 -5.17
N PRO A 42 -16.83 -28.58 -6.15
CA PRO A 42 -17.14 -28.40 -7.56
C PRO A 42 -18.09 -29.52 -7.99
N SER A 43 -19.36 -29.42 -7.62
CA SER A 43 -20.34 -30.47 -7.95
C SER A 43 -20.97 -30.32 -9.34
N SER A 44 -20.55 -29.36 -10.17
CA SER A 44 -21.04 -29.26 -11.56
C SER A 44 -20.07 -28.58 -12.54
N ASN A 45 -19.99 -29.11 -13.76
CA ASN A 45 -19.22 -28.52 -14.88
C ASN A 45 -19.69 -27.09 -15.24
N SER A 46 -20.95 -26.72 -14.93
CA SER A 46 -21.48 -25.38 -15.16
C SER A 46 -20.78 -24.32 -14.30
N HIS A 47 -20.51 -24.61 -13.03
CA HIS A 47 -19.82 -23.68 -12.14
C HIS A 47 -18.36 -23.42 -12.55
N LEU A 48 -17.69 -24.40 -13.15
CA LEU A 48 -16.32 -24.22 -13.66
C LEU A 48 -16.30 -23.30 -14.90
N ILE A 49 -17.29 -23.43 -15.79
CA ILE A 49 -17.43 -22.58 -16.97
C ILE A 49 -17.71 -21.13 -16.57
N GLU A 50 -18.62 -20.91 -15.63
CA GLU A 50 -18.91 -19.58 -15.09
C GLU A 50 -17.69 -18.96 -14.39
N LYS A 51 -16.98 -19.74 -13.55
CA LYS A 51 -15.73 -19.29 -12.91
C LYS A 51 -14.70 -18.83 -13.94
N ASN A 52 -14.50 -19.60 -15.01
CA ASN A 52 -13.53 -19.25 -16.06
C ASN A 52 -13.96 -18.00 -16.85
N ALA A 53 -15.26 -17.82 -17.09
CA ALA A 53 -15.80 -16.61 -17.69
C ALA A 53 -15.55 -15.37 -16.81
N PHE A 54 -15.82 -15.46 -15.49
CA PHE A 54 -15.53 -14.37 -14.55
C PHE A 54 -14.04 -14.07 -14.45
N LEU A 55 -13.18 -15.08 -14.39
CA LEU A 55 -11.73 -14.89 -14.40
C LEU A 55 -11.25 -14.17 -15.66
N SER A 56 -11.83 -14.50 -16.82
CA SER A 56 -11.50 -13.86 -18.09
C SER A 56 -11.96 -12.40 -18.08
N LYS A 57 -13.15 -12.12 -17.52
CA LYS A 57 -13.66 -10.75 -17.41
C LYS A 57 -12.84 -9.88 -16.44
N ILE A 58 -12.41 -10.44 -15.32
CA ILE A 58 -11.53 -9.75 -14.36
C ILE A 58 -10.19 -9.41 -15.02
N LYS A 59 -9.61 -10.34 -15.79
CA LYS A 59 -8.38 -10.08 -16.55
C LYS A 59 -8.56 -8.94 -17.56
N GLU A 60 -9.64 -8.97 -18.33
CA GLU A 60 -9.97 -7.92 -19.29
C GLU A 60 -10.11 -6.55 -18.61
N MET A 61 -10.81 -6.48 -17.48
CA MET A 61 -10.99 -5.24 -16.72
C MET A 61 -9.65 -4.71 -16.15
N PHE A 62 -8.80 -5.61 -15.65
CA PHE A 62 -7.48 -5.23 -15.16
C PHE A 62 -6.62 -4.64 -16.28
N TYR A 63 -6.51 -5.34 -17.42
CA TYR A 63 -5.70 -4.85 -18.54
C TYR A 63 -6.26 -3.56 -19.13
N PHE A 64 -7.59 -3.41 -19.20
CA PHE A 64 -8.21 -2.16 -19.59
C PHE A 64 -7.75 -1.00 -18.69
N GLY A 65 -7.74 -1.17 -17.37
CA GLY A 65 -7.26 -0.14 -16.45
C GLY A 65 -5.76 0.11 -16.58
N TYR A 66 -4.96 -0.96 -16.55
CA TYR A 66 -3.50 -0.91 -16.59
C TYR A 66 -2.97 -0.29 -17.89
N GLU A 67 -3.48 -0.70 -19.05
CA GLU A 67 -3.04 -0.18 -20.35
C GLU A 67 -3.40 1.30 -20.51
N ASN A 68 -4.57 1.72 -20.03
CA ASN A 68 -4.95 3.13 -20.05
C ASN A 68 -4.07 3.97 -19.11
N TYR A 69 -3.71 3.45 -17.95
CA TYR A 69 -2.72 4.09 -17.08
C TYR A 69 -1.37 4.23 -17.80
N MET A 70 -0.85 3.16 -18.38
CA MET A 70 0.43 3.17 -19.10
C MET A 70 0.45 4.12 -20.30
N LYS A 71 -0.71 4.34 -20.94
CA LYS A 71 -0.84 5.20 -22.12
C LYS A 71 -1.07 6.68 -21.78
N HIS A 72 -1.85 6.98 -20.74
CA HIS A 72 -2.38 8.31 -20.48
C HIS A 72 -1.87 8.96 -19.19
N ALA A 73 -1.33 8.17 -18.27
CA ALA A 73 -0.94 8.65 -16.94
C ALA A 73 0.52 8.41 -16.61
N TYR A 74 1.14 7.31 -17.03
CA TYR A 74 2.56 7.07 -16.77
C TYR A 74 3.43 8.25 -17.27
N PRO A 75 4.33 8.84 -16.46
CA PRO A 75 4.86 8.35 -15.17
C PRO A 75 4.20 8.94 -13.90
N GLU A 76 3.02 9.55 -14.01
CA GLU A 76 2.29 10.09 -12.86
C GLU A 76 1.77 8.96 -11.93
N ASP A 77 1.36 9.33 -10.72
CA ASP A 77 0.93 8.38 -9.69
C ASP A 77 -0.37 7.64 -10.05
N GLU A 78 -1.36 8.35 -10.59
CA GLU A 78 -2.68 7.80 -10.90
C GLU A 78 -3.24 8.32 -12.23
N LEU A 79 -4.20 7.58 -12.80
CA LEU A 79 -4.96 8.03 -13.96
C LEU A 79 -6.20 8.81 -13.51
N ASN A 80 -6.43 9.97 -14.11
CA ASN A 80 -7.73 10.62 -14.08
C ASN A 80 -8.62 10.08 -15.21
N PRO A 81 -9.63 9.24 -14.92
CA PRO A 81 -10.46 8.65 -15.98
C PRO A 81 -11.39 9.67 -16.64
N THR A 82 -11.74 10.77 -15.96
CA THR A 82 -12.64 11.78 -16.54
C THR A 82 -11.92 12.66 -17.55
N PHE A 83 -10.63 12.93 -17.32
CA PHE A 83 -9.83 13.85 -18.14
C PHE A 83 -8.72 13.15 -18.95
N CYS A 84 -8.61 11.82 -18.85
CA CYS A 84 -7.65 11.03 -19.62
C CYS A 84 -6.20 11.50 -19.48
N ARG A 85 -5.83 11.90 -18.27
CA ARG A 85 -4.50 12.44 -17.95
C ARG A 85 -4.02 11.89 -16.62
N GLY A 86 -2.71 11.86 -16.44
CA GLY A 86 -2.12 11.54 -15.15
C GLY A 86 -2.49 12.56 -14.06
N ARG A 87 -2.52 12.08 -12.82
CA ARG A 87 -2.58 12.89 -11.60
C ARG A 87 -1.34 12.57 -10.78
N GLY A 88 -0.62 13.62 -10.41
CA GLY A 88 0.51 13.58 -9.51
C GLY A 88 0.39 14.71 -8.49
N HIS A 89 1.53 15.10 -7.93
CA HIS A 89 1.63 16.18 -6.97
C HIS A 89 1.11 17.51 -7.52
N ASP A 90 0.32 18.23 -6.72
CA ASP A 90 -0.16 19.57 -7.07
C ASP A 90 0.94 20.61 -6.80
N PHE A 91 1.73 20.88 -7.84
CA PHE A 91 2.77 21.91 -7.79
C PHE A 91 2.22 23.34 -7.70
N SER A 92 0.95 23.56 -8.04
CA SER A 92 0.34 24.89 -8.07
C SER A 92 -0.12 25.31 -6.67
N ASP A 93 -0.66 24.36 -5.89
CA ASP A 93 -1.05 24.56 -4.50
C ASP A 93 -0.40 23.53 -3.58
N ARG A 94 0.73 23.92 -2.97
CA ARG A 94 1.45 23.08 -1.99
C ARG A 94 0.62 22.75 -0.75
N ASN A 95 -0.39 23.56 -0.42
CA ASN A 95 -1.26 23.35 0.74
C ASN A 95 -2.49 22.48 0.42
N ASN A 96 -2.59 21.96 -0.81
CA ASN A 96 -3.64 21.02 -1.19
C ASN A 96 -3.38 19.63 -0.60
N ILE A 97 -3.54 19.52 0.72
CA ILE A 97 -3.29 18.31 1.52
C ILE A 97 -4.03 17.09 0.95
N ASN A 98 -5.26 17.28 0.44
CA ASN A 98 -6.08 16.19 -0.09
C ASN A 98 -5.45 15.50 -1.32
N ILE A 99 -4.61 16.19 -2.07
CA ILE A 99 -3.91 15.64 -3.24
C ILE A 99 -2.45 15.33 -2.89
N ASN A 100 -1.77 16.26 -2.21
CA ASN A 100 -0.34 16.20 -2.00
C ASN A 100 0.09 15.19 -0.93
N ASP A 101 -0.75 14.89 0.07
CA ASP A 101 -0.44 13.84 1.07
C ASP A 101 -0.47 12.43 0.44
N VAL A 102 -1.10 12.30 -0.74
CA VAL A 102 -1.43 11.04 -1.43
C VAL A 102 -0.55 10.84 -2.67
N LEU A 103 -0.36 11.90 -3.45
CA LEU A 103 0.36 11.88 -4.71
C LEU A 103 1.69 12.61 -4.52
N GLY A 104 2.76 11.83 -4.38
CA GLY A 104 4.12 12.30 -4.18
C GLY A 104 5.05 12.00 -5.37
N ASP A 105 4.47 11.71 -6.53
CA ASP A 105 5.11 11.36 -7.79
C ASP A 105 6.00 10.11 -7.72
N TYR A 106 5.59 9.09 -6.98
CA TYR A 106 6.32 7.84 -6.81
C TYR A 106 5.73 6.68 -7.63
N GLN A 107 5.02 6.99 -8.72
CA GLN A 107 4.45 6.02 -9.66
C GLN A 107 3.54 5.02 -8.95
N LEU A 108 2.68 5.51 -8.06
CA LEU A 108 1.89 4.70 -7.14
C LEU A 108 1.17 3.53 -7.81
N THR A 109 0.44 3.80 -8.89
CA THR A 109 -0.32 2.77 -9.64
C THR A 109 0.61 1.72 -10.25
N LEU A 110 1.82 2.09 -10.71
CA LEU A 110 2.74 1.13 -11.30
C LEU A 110 3.28 0.16 -10.24
N VAL A 111 3.67 0.68 -9.07
CA VAL A 111 4.20 -0.13 -7.96
C VAL A 111 3.12 -1.07 -7.41
N ASP A 112 1.90 -0.56 -7.21
CA ASP A 112 0.76 -1.31 -6.66
C ASP A 112 0.32 -2.47 -7.58
N ASN A 113 0.51 -2.35 -8.89
CA ASN A 113 0.08 -3.37 -9.84
C ASN A 113 1.13 -4.46 -10.12
N LEU A 114 2.35 -4.38 -9.58
CA LEU A 114 3.41 -5.35 -9.84
C LEU A 114 3.01 -6.78 -9.42
N ASP A 115 2.48 -6.93 -8.21
CA ASP A 115 2.09 -8.23 -7.68
C ASP A 115 0.93 -8.83 -8.49
N THR A 116 0.01 -8.00 -8.95
CA THR A 116 -1.15 -8.41 -9.74
C THR A 116 -0.73 -8.85 -11.14
N LEU A 117 0.21 -8.14 -11.78
CA LEU A 117 0.82 -8.58 -13.05
C LEU A 117 1.47 -9.96 -12.93
N ALA A 118 2.15 -10.21 -11.81
CA ALA A 118 2.73 -11.53 -11.52
C ALA A 118 1.65 -12.61 -11.32
N ILE A 119 0.60 -12.34 -10.54
CA ILE A 119 -0.51 -13.27 -10.30
C ILE A 119 -1.26 -13.61 -11.59
N LEU A 120 -1.48 -12.62 -12.46
CA LEU A 120 -2.16 -12.82 -13.74
C LEU A 120 -1.30 -13.58 -14.76
N GLY A 121 -0.01 -13.79 -14.46
CA GLY A 121 0.93 -14.57 -15.25
C GLY A 121 1.55 -13.81 -16.42
N ASN A 122 1.46 -12.48 -16.45
CA ASN A 122 2.07 -11.68 -17.52
C ASN A 122 3.50 -11.31 -17.19
N VAL A 123 4.38 -12.31 -17.35
CA VAL A 123 5.80 -12.23 -17.07
C VAL A 123 6.50 -11.13 -17.89
N SER A 124 6.08 -10.92 -19.14
CA SER A 124 6.69 -9.91 -20.02
C SER A 124 6.44 -8.50 -19.51
N GLU A 125 5.17 -8.15 -19.22
CA GLU A 125 4.86 -6.83 -18.68
C GLU A 125 5.35 -6.64 -17.26
N PHE A 126 5.34 -7.68 -16.42
CA PHE A 126 5.95 -7.61 -15.09
C PHE A 126 7.42 -7.18 -15.16
N ARG A 127 8.23 -7.84 -16.01
CA ARG A 127 9.65 -7.51 -16.17
C ARG A 127 9.84 -6.09 -16.71
N LYS A 128 8.99 -5.66 -17.63
CA LYS A 128 9.02 -4.31 -18.18
C LYS A 128 8.69 -3.27 -17.11
N ALA A 129 7.63 -3.48 -16.33
CA ALA A 129 7.25 -2.61 -15.21
C ALA A 129 8.37 -2.50 -14.16
N VAL A 130 8.98 -3.63 -13.78
CA VAL A 130 10.13 -3.64 -12.86
C VAL A 130 11.30 -2.81 -13.40
N ASN A 131 11.65 -2.96 -14.68
CA ASN A 131 12.72 -2.16 -15.28
C ASN A 131 12.38 -0.67 -15.33
N LEU A 132 11.12 -0.30 -15.58
CA LEU A 132 10.68 1.09 -15.54
C LEU A 132 10.84 1.68 -14.15
N ILE A 133 10.41 0.96 -13.10
CA ILE A 133 10.54 1.40 -11.72
C ILE A 133 12.01 1.61 -11.35
N ILE A 134 12.88 0.62 -11.62
CA ILE A 134 14.31 0.71 -11.30
C ILE A 134 14.96 1.94 -11.95
N ASN A 135 14.55 2.30 -13.17
CA ASN A 135 15.17 3.40 -13.91
C ASN A 135 14.56 4.78 -13.63
N SER A 136 13.31 4.86 -13.17
CA SER A 136 12.58 6.14 -13.10
C SER A 136 12.11 6.52 -11.70
N LEU A 137 12.00 5.56 -10.77
CA LEU A 137 11.53 5.84 -9.41
C LEU A 137 12.64 6.49 -8.58
N SER A 138 12.33 7.64 -7.99
CA SER A 138 13.21 8.34 -7.05
C SER A 138 12.38 8.97 -5.93
N PHE A 139 12.79 8.73 -4.69
CA PHE A 139 12.19 9.31 -3.49
C PHE A 139 12.84 10.65 -3.09
N CYS A 140 13.80 11.16 -3.86
CA CYS A 140 14.42 12.46 -3.57
C CYS A 140 13.55 13.62 -4.09
N LYS A 141 12.35 13.78 -3.54
CA LYS A 141 11.37 14.81 -3.95
C LYS A 141 11.01 15.73 -2.79
N ASP A 142 10.86 17.02 -3.08
CA ASP A 142 10.44 18.02 -2.09
C ASP A 142 8.91 18.00 -1.89
N THR A 143 8.41 16.86 -1.43
CA THR A 143 6.98 16.62 -1.17
C THR A 143 6.79 16.22 0.28
N ILE A 144 5.72 16.73 0.88
CA ILE A 144 5.24 16.27 2.19
C ILE A 144 4.28 15.14 1.92
N ILE A 145 4.47 14.05 2.61
CA ILE A 145 3.71 12.82 2.44
C ILE A 145 3.23 12.32 3.79
N GLN A 146 2.13 11.59 3.78
CA GLN A 146 1.62 10.91 4.97
C GLN A 146 2.14 9.47 5.03
N ILE A 147 2.71 9.08 6.17
CA ILE A 147 3.23 7.71 6.41
C ILE A 147 2.10 6.70 6.46
N PHE A 148 0.95 7.13 7.00
CA PHE A 148 -0.28 6.37 6.96
C PHE A 148 -1.48 7.31 6.98
N GLU A 149 -2.37 7.15 6.01
CA GLU A 149 -3.64 7.87 5.95
C GLU A 149 -4.74 6.98 6.55
N GLY A 150 -5.28 7.42 7.68
CA GLY A 150 -6.43 6.79 8.33
C GLY A 150 -7.61 7.77 8.27
N THR A 151 -8.59 7.44 7.45
CA THR A 151 -9.75 8.25 7.06
C THR A 151 -10.38 9.11 8.18
N ILE A 152 -10.25 10.45 8.10
CA ILE A 152 -11.33 11.46 8.30
C ILE A 152 -10.96 12.71 7.48
N ARG A 153 -11.80 13.03 6.48
CA ARG A 153 -11.74 14.14 5.50
C ARG A 153 -10.95 13.84 4.23
N TYR A 154 -11.67 13.21 3.30
CA TYR A 154 -11.40 13.07 1.86
C TYR A 154 -10.25 12.11 1.54
N ALA A 155 -10.60 11.05 0.81
CA ALA A 155 -9.73 9.92 0.47
C ALA A 155 -8.36 10.37 -0.05
N SER A 156 -7.27 9.78 0.46
CA SER A 156 -6.63 8.69 -0.27
C SER A 156 -5.42 8.09 0.45
N TYR A 157 -5.35 6.78 0.25
CA TYR A 157 -4.40 5.81 0.76
C TYR A 157 -2.94 6.12 0.39
N ASP A 158 -2.00 5.55 1.15
CA ASP A 158 -0.80 4.88 0.61
C ASP A 158 0.56 5.56 0.40
N LEU A 159 1.50 5.19 1.27
CA LEU A 159 2.92 5.02 0.92
C LEU A 159 3.53 3.76 1.56
N THR A 160 3.27 3.50 2.84
CA THR A 160 3.86 2.34 3.51
C THR A 160 3.32 1.01 2.98
N PHE A 161 2.01 0.85 2.87
CA PHE A 161 1.44 -0.46 2.52
C PHE A 161 1.46 -0.72 1.00
N ARG A 162 1.22 0.27 0.14
CA ARG A 162 1.38 0.10 -1.31
C ARG A 162 2.80 0.16 -1.81
N VAL A 163 3.56 1.21 -1.50
CA VAL A 163 4.86 1.40 -2.16
C VAL A 163 5.88 0.48 -1.51
N LEU A 164 6.07 0.58 -0.20
CA LEU A 164 7.00 -0.31 0.50
C LEU A 164 6.52 -1.78 0.41
N GLY A 165 5.24 -2.04 0.66
CA GLY A 165 4.67 -3.38 0.53
C GLY A 165 4.73 -3.94 -0.90
N GLY A 166 4.44 -3.13 -1.92
CA GLY A 166 4.51 -3.53 -3.33
C GLY A 166 5.95 -3.81 -3.80
N LEU A 167 6.92 -2.98 -3.39
CA LEU A 167 8.34 -3.21 -3.69
C LEU A 167 8.86 -4.50 -3.03
N ILE A 168 8.53 -4.72 -1.75
CA ILE A 168 8.90 -5.94 -1.02
C ILE A 168 8.21 -7.18 -1.62
N SER A 169 6.91 -7.08 -1.91
CA SER A 169 6.12 -8.15 -2.53
C SER A 169 6.70 -8.56 -3.88
N ALA A 170 6.96 -7.58 -4.76
CA ALA A 170 7.58 -7.83 -6.05
C ALA A 170 8.99 -8.43 -5.93
N HIS A 171 9.79 -7.97 -4.97
CA HIS A 171 11.10 -8.55 -4.68
C HIS A 171 11.00 -10.02 -4.25
N LEU A 172 10.06 -10.36 -3.35
CA LEU A 172 9.81 -11.73 -2.91
C LEU A 172 9.34 -12.63 -4.07
N LEU A 173 8.50 -12.12 -4.95
CA LEU A 173 8.02 -12.86 -6.14
C LEU A 173 9.16 -13.12 -7.15
N ILE A 174 10.07 -12.17 -7.33
CA ILE A 174 11.24 -12.29 -8.20
C ILE A 174 12.28 -13.28 -7.63
N THR A 175 12.44 -13.31 -6.31
CA THR A 175 13.42 -14.14 -5.62
C THR A 175 12.90 -15.52 -5.21
N ASP A 176 11.61 -15.81 -5.45
CA ASP A 176 11.01 -17.12 -5.15
C ASP A 176 11.66 -18.24 -5.97
N SER A 177 12.44 -19.10 -5.29
CA SER A 177 13.13 -20.23 -5.90
C SER A 177 12.18 -21.26 -6.53
N ARG A 178 10.90 -21.26 -6.12
CA ARG A 178 9.89 -22.19 -6.65
C ARG A 178 9.29 -21.72 -7.97
N ASN A 179 9.53 -20.47 -8.39
CA ASN A 179 8.98 -19.88 -9.63
C ASN A 179 7.47 -20.11 -9.80
N ARG A 180 6.69 -20.00 -8.71
CA ARG A 180 5.25 -20.34 -8.69
C ARG A 180 4.42 -19.57 -9.72
N PHE A 181 4.87 -18.37 -10.07
CA PHE A 181 4.22 -17.46 -11.01
C PHE A 181 5.01 -17.32 -12.34
N GLY A 182 5.86 -18.30 -12.65
CA GLY A 182 6.74 -18.28 -13.81
C GLY A 182 8.08 -17.59 -13.54
N LEU A 183 8.88 -17.43 -14.60
CA LEU A 183 10.22 -16.84 -14.51
C LEU A 183 10.13 -15.31 -14.43
N LEU A 184 9.74 -14.77 -13.28
CA LEU A 184 9.55 -13.32 -13.10
C LEU A 184 10.85 -12.53 -13.08
N ARG A 185 11.95 -13.16 -12.65
CA ARG A 185 13.25 -12.50 -12.47
C ARG A 185 13.81 -11.92 -13.79
N PRO A 186 14.03 -10.59 -13.87
CA PRO A 186 14.81 -9.98 -14.95
C PRO A 186 16.26 -10.48 -14.92
N HIS A 187 16.90 -10.59 -16.09
CA HIS A 187 18.24 -11.18 -16.23
C HIS A 187 19.33 -10.45 -15.40
N ASN A 188 19.21 -9.14 -15.23
CA ASN A 188 20.20 -8.30 -14.53
C ASN A 188 19.72 -7.83 -13.15
N TYR A 189 18.77 -8.54 -12.53
CA TYR A 189 18.23 -8.13 -11.23
C TYR A 189 19.17 -8.46 -10.07
N SER A 190 19.61 -7.41 -9.37
CA SER A 190 20.56 -7.42 -8.26
C SER A 190 19.99 -6.80 -6.97
N ASN A 191 18.69 -6.99 -6.73
CA ASN A 191 17.95 -6.51 -5.54
C ASN A 191 17.68 -5.00 -5.53
N GLU A 192 17.53 -4.40 -6.70
CA GLU A 192 17.27 -2.97 -6.87
C GLU A 192 15.96 -2.55 -6.18
N LEU A 193 14.90 -3.37 -6.29
CA LEU A 193 13.63 -3.08 -5.59
C LEU A 193 13.78 -3.10 -4.06
N LEU A 194 14.61 -4.00 -3.53
CA LEU A 194 14.91 -4.03 -2.10
C LEU A 194 15.71 -2.80 -1.68
N THR A 195 16.61 -2.31 -2.53
CA THR A 195 17.37 -1.08 -2.30
C THR A 195 16.43 0.15 -2.26
N LEU A 196 15.47 0.22 -3.18
CA LEU A 196 14.43 1.26 -3.18
C LEU A 196 13.54 1.17 -1.92
N ALA A 197 13.12 -0.03 -1.54
CA ALA A 197 12.36 -0.26 -0.30
C ALA A 197 13.14 0.19 0.94
N HIS A 198 14.44 -0.09 0.99
CA HIS A 198 15.33 0.32 2.06
C HIS A 198 15.50 1.85 2.12
N ASP A 199 15.70 2.53 0.98
CA ASP A 199 15.77 4.00 0.92
C ASP A 199 14.48 4.65 1.45
N LEU A 200 13.31 4.14 1.01
CA LEU A 200 12.01 4.61 1.48
C LEU A 200 11.85 4.42 2.99
N ALA A 201 12.15 3.22 3.51
CA ALA A 201 12.04 2.94 4.94
C ALA A 201 12.97 3.81 5.79
N ASN A 202 14.19 4.08 5.31
CA ASN A 202 15.14 4.98 5.98
C ASN A 202 14.60 6.41 6.12
N ARG A 203 13.96 6.92 5.07
CA ARG A 203 13.30 8.26 5.12
C ARG A 203 12.17 8.30 6.14
N MET A 204 11.50 7.17 6.37
CA MET A 204 10.40 7.04 7.34
C MET A 204 10.87 6.92 8.79
N MET A 205 12.14 6.59 9.05
CA MET A 205 12.64 6.35 10.40
C MET A 205 12.47 7.57 11.32
N ALA A 206 12.62 8.80 10.79
CA ALA A 206 12.49 10.01 11.59
C ALA A 206 11.09 10.17 12.21
N ALA A 207 10.05 9.60 11.62
CA ALA A 207 8.71 9.67 12.18
C ALA A 207 8.59 8.89 13.49
N PHE A 208 9.40 7.84 13.68
CA PHE A 208 9.41 7.04 14.90
C PHE A 208 10.20 7.68 16.04
N GLU A 209 10.90 8.80 15.81
CA GLU A 209 11.62 9.59 16.82
C GLU A 209 10.67 10.43 17.70
N SER A 210 9.51 9.86 18.06
CA SER A 210 8.54 10.53 18.91
C SER A 210 8.74 10.19 20.40
N PRO A 211 8.36 11.08 21.33
CA PRO A 211 8.47 10.84 22.77
C PRO A 211 7.64 9.66 23.27
N THR A 212 6.62 9.27 22.51
CA THR A 212 5.62 8.25 22.83
C THR A 212 5.84 6.93 22.11
N SER A 213 6.85 6.85 21.24
CA SER A 213 7.10 5.74 20.30
C SER A 213 5.99 5.50 19.28
N ILE A 214 5.03 6.43 19.18
CA ILE A 214 3.96 6.45 18.18
C ILE A 214 4.44 7.33 17.02
N PRO A 215 4.44 6.85 15.76
CA PRO A 215 5.03 7.59 14.65
C PRO A 215 4.27 8.89 14.34
N PHE A 216 5.01 9.93 13.99
CA PHE A 216 4.43 11.13 13.38
C PHE A 216 3.74 10.78 12.06
N PRO A 217 2.59 11.41 11.75
CA PRO A 217 1.83 11.05 10.57
C PRO A 217 2.49 11.52 9.27
N ARG A 218 3.30 12.59 9.29
CA ARG A 218 3.83 13.22 8.09
C ARG A 218 5.34 13.43 8.12
N ILE A 219 5.95 13.23 6.97
CA ILE A 219 7.37 13.50 6.72
C ILE A 219 7.55 14.18 5.37
N HIS A 220 8.69 14.83 5.21
CA HIS A 220 9.20 15.24 3.92
C HIS A 220 9.89 14.05 3.25
N LEU A 221 9.41 13.61 2.09
CA LEU A 221 9.94 12.43 1.40
C LEU A 221 11.43 12.61 1.04
N GLY A 222 11.81 13.78 0.52
CA GLY A 222 13.15 14.05 0.03
C GLY A 222 14.26 14.09 1.09
N ASN A 223 13.96 14.54 2.30
CA ASN A 223 14.97 14.67 3.37
C ASN A 223 14.66 13.82 4.62
N GLY A 224 13.51 13.13 4.64
CA GLY A 224 13.08 12.29 5.75
C GLY A 224 12.76 13.04 7.04
N ARG A 225 12.61 14.38 7.03
CA ARG A 225 12.32 15.15 8.25
C ARG A 225 10.83 15.17 8.55
N ILE A 226 10.47 15.28 9.83
CA ILE A 226 9.08 15.42 10.26
C ILE A 226 8.47 16.69 9.66
N ALA A 227 7.28 16.57 9.08
CA ALA A 227 6.57 17.66 8.45
C ALA A 227 5.42 18.16 9.35
N GLY A 228 5.61 19.35 9.92
CA GLY A 228 4.58 20.09 10.68
C GLY A 228 4.35 19.61 12.13
N PRO A 229 3.73 20.46 12.97
CA PRO A 229 3.40 20.12 14.35
C PRO A 229 2.09 19.32 14.40
N SER A 230 2.11 18.05 13.97
CA SER A 230 0.98 17.16 14.24
C SER A 230 1.17 16.48 15.60
N ASN A 231 0.34 16.87 16.56
CA ASN A 231 0.30 16.24 17.88
C ASN A 231 -0.57 14.98 17.90
N GLU A 232 -1.18 14.63 16.77
CA GLU A 232 -2.16 13.55 16.66
C GLU A 232 -1.83 12.63 15.49
N THR A 233 -2.14 11.34 15.66
CA THR A 233 -2.11 10.33 14.61
C THR A 233 -3.31 9.39 14.74
N CYS A 234 -3.63 8.68 13.66
CA CYS A 234 -4.66 7.67 13.67
C CYS A 234 -4.13 6.31 14.18
N LEU A 235 -4.98 5.56 14.87
CA LEU A 235 -4.64 4.25 15.40
C LEU A 235 -4.16 3.27 14.32
N ALA A 236 -4.90 3.22 13.21
CA ALA A 236 -4.57 2.33 12.10
C ALA A 236 -3.17 2.63 11.55
N GLY A 237 -2.74 3.89 11.57
CA GLY A 237 -1.45 4.28 11.03
C GLY A 237 -0.26 4.05 11.90
N ALA A 238 -0.44 4.19 13.20
CA ALA A 238 0.57 3.76 14.14
C ALA A 238 0.71 2.23 14.21
N GLY A 239 -0.35 1.47 13.90
CA GLY A 239 -0.42 0.02 14.12
C GLY A 239 -0.10 -0.85 12.91
N SER A 240 -0.22 -0.33 11.69
CA SER A 240 -0.15 -1.14 10.45
C SER A 240 1.19 -1.06 9.73
N LEU A 241 2.30 -0.96 10.47
CA LEU A 241 3.66 -0.87 9.91
C LEU A 241 4.50 -2.12 10.21
N LEU A 242 4.03 -2.96 11.14
CA LEU A 242 4.80 -4.08 11.68
C LEU A 242 5.10 -5.16 10.64
N LEU A 243 4.19 -5.39 9.69
CA LEU A 243 4.35 -6.44 8.69
C LEU A 243 5.43 -6.06 7.68
N GLU A 244 5.36 -4.86 7.13
CA GLU A 244 6.27 -4.34 6.10
C GLU A 244 7.66 -4.13 6.69
N PHE A 245 7.76 -3.44 7.83
CA PHE A 245 9.04 -3.21 8.51
C PHE A 245 9.64 -4.50 9.06
N GLY A 246 8.81 -5.42 9.54
CA GLY A 246 9.23 -6.75 9.96
C GLY A 246 9.80 -7.57 8.82
N THR A 247 9.12 -7.57 7.68
CA THR A 247 9.59 -8.28 6.47
C THR A 247 10.87 -7.66 5.94
N LEU A 248 10.96 -6.32 5.88
CA LEU A 248 12.16 -5.61 5.48
C LEU A 248 13.36 -5.96 6.38
N SER A 249 13.15 -6.03 7.69
CA SER A 249 14.19 -6.40 8.65
C SER A 249 14.76 -7.78 8.40
N LEU A 250 13.89 -8.74 8.07
CA LEU A 250 14.30 -10.11 7.73
C LEU A 250 15.09 -10.16 6.42
N LEU A 251 14.68 -9.38 5.41
CA LEU A 251 15.35 -9.32 4.11
C LEU A 251 16.71 -8.63 4.17
N LEU A 252 16.84 -7.59 4.99
CA LEU A 252 18.10 -6.84 5.17
C LEU A 252 19.01 -7.44 6.24
N ASN A 253 18.51 -8.39 7.04
CA ASN A 253 19.15 -8.87 8.26
C ASN A 253 19.48 -7.73 9.25
N ASP A 254 18.59 -6.73 9.33
CA ASP A 254 18.68 -5.60 10.25
C ASP A 254 17.39 -5.49 11.06
N SER A 255 17.47 -5.75 12.36
CA SER A 255 16.30 -5.73 13.26
C SER A 255 15.73 -4.34 13.54
N THR A 256 16.40 -3.26 13.14
CA THR A 256 16.05 -1.88 13.49
C THR A 256 14.60 -1.54 13.12
N TYR A 257 14.17 -1.85 11.89
CA TYR A 257 12.82 -1.54 11.40
C TYR A 257 11.74 -2.32 12.19
N ALA A 258 11.96 -3.62 12.42
CA ALA A 258 11.03 -4.47 13.16
C ALA A 258 10.90 -4.00 14.61
N VAL A 259 12.01 -3.60 15.24
CA VAL A 259 12.02 -3.11 16.62
C VAL A 259 11.25 -1.81 16.75
N VAL A 260 11.42 -0.84 15.84
CA VAL A 260 10.67 0.42 15.92
C VAL A 260 9.18 0.22 15.67
N ALA A 261 8.82 -0.60 14.69
CA ALA A 261 7.41 -0.90 14.40
C ALA A 261 6.76 -1.67 15.57
N LYS A 262 7.47 -2.64 16.16
CA LYS A 262 7.01 -3.36 17.36
C LYS A 262 6.80 -2.44 18.55
N ARG A 263 7.74 -1.52 18.81
CA ARG A 263 7.61 -0.52 19.88
C ARG A 263 6.38 0.36 19.70
N SER A 264 6.06 0.75 18.46
CA SER A 264 4.81 1.47 18.16
C SER A 264 3.58 0.64 18.57
N VAL A 265 3.50 -0.62 18.15
CA VAL A 265 2.38 -1.52 18.50
C VAL A 265 2.28 -1.75 20.02
N GLU A 266 3.40 -1.94 20.72
CA GLU A 266 3.42 -2.05 22.19
C GLU A 266 2.94 -0.76 22.87
N ALA A 267 3.36 0.39 22.34
CA ALA A 267 2.92 1.70 22.81
C ALA A 267 1.40 1.88 22.60
N LEU A 268 0.85 1.44 21.48
CA LEU A 268 -0.60 1.41 21.25
C LEU A 268 -1.30 0.49 22.25
N TRP A 269 -0.82 -0.74 22.39
CA TRP A 269 -1.38 -1.73 23.30
C TRP A 269 -1.48 -1.20 24.72
N SER A 270 -0.46 -0.48 25.20
CA SER A 270 -0.43 0.11 26.55
C SER A 270 -1.47 1.22 26.80
N ARG A 271 -2.03 1.82 25.74
CA ARG A 271 -2.98 2.95 25.79
C ARG A 271 -4.45 2.54 25.75
N ARG A 272 -4.74 1.24 25.65
CA ARG A 272 -6.11 0.72 25.65
C ARG A 272 -6.85 1.07 26.93
N SER A 273 -8.16 1.28 26.83
CA SER A 273 -9.02 1.47 27.99
C SER A 273 -8.94 0.25 28.90
N LYS A 274 -8.72 0.46 30.20
CA LYS A 274 -8.73 -0.63 31.19
C LYS A 274 -10.12 -1.22 31.41
N VAL A 275 -11.18 -0.48 31.04
CA VAL A 275 -12.57 -0.89 31.23
C VAL A 275 -13.06 -1.70 30.03
N THR A 276 -12.90 -1.16 28.82
CA THR A 276 -13.44 -1.78 27.60
C THR A 276 -12.41 -2.63 26.85
N GLY A 277 -11.11 -2.46 27.12
CA GLY A 277 -10.04 -3.07 26.33
C GLY A 277 -9.85 -2.45 24.94
N LEU A 278 -10.65 -1.44 24.58
CA LEU A 278 -10.63 -0.82 23.25
C LEU A 278 -9.67 0.38 23.20
N LEU A 279 -9.24 0.70 21.98
CA LEU A 279 -8.39 1.85 21.66
C LEU A 279 -9.22 2.97 21.01
N GLY A 280 -8.84 4.21 21.28
CA GLY A 280 -9.41 5.37 20.59
C GLY A 280 -8.92 5.46 19.14
N LYS A 281 -9.72 6.10 18.28
CA LYS A 281 -9.37 6.30 16.87
C LYS A 281 -8.17 7.24 16.68
N LEU A 282 -8.10 8.28 17.50
CA LEU A 282 -7.11 9.35 17.46
C LEU A 282 -6.19 9.23 18.67
N LEU A 283 -4.89 9.45 18.46
CA LEU A 283 -3.86 9.24 19.46
C LEU A 283 -2.94 10.45 19.54
N LEU A 284 -2.70 10.92 20.77
CA LEU A 284 -1.79 12.03 21.03
C LEU A 284 -0.33 11.55 21.07
N ILE A 285 0.51 12.20 20.26
CA ILE A 285 1.94 11.92 20.10
C ILE A 285 2.78 12.73 21.10
N GLY A 286 2.33 13.94 21.44
CA GLY A 286 3.10 14.98 22.14
C GLY A 286 3.08 14.96 23.68
N MET A 287 2.25 14.14 24.32
CA MET A 287 2.17 14.10 25.80
C MET A 287 2.47 12.70 26.34
N ARG A 288 3.51 12.59 27.18
CA ARG A 288 3.68 11.45 28.11
C ARG A 288 2.65 11.54 29.23
N THR A 289 1.35 11.47 28.96
CA THR A 289 0.34 11.50 30.05
C THR A 289 -0.92 10.71 29.73
N LYS A 290 -1.17 9.73 30.62
CA LYS A 290 -2.47 9.17 31.09
C LYS A 290 -3.43 8.55 30.03
N PRO A 291 -4.22 7.53 30.44
CA PRO A 291 -5.03 6.73 29.53
C PRO A 291 -6.03 7.57 28.74
N ALA A 292 -6.31 7.13 27.51
CA ALA A 292 -7.24 7.77 26.58
C ALA A 292 -8.54 8.19 27.27
N VAL A 293 -8.86 9.48 27.15
CA VAL A 293 -10.17 10.01 27.54
C VAL A 293 -11.20 9.35 26.62
N PRO A 294 -12.28 8.74 27.15
CA PRO A 294 -13.36 8.21 26.32
C PRO A 294 -13.97 9.36 25.51
N SER A 295 -14.11 9.19 24.19
CA SER A 295 -14.91 10.10 23.39
C SER A 295 -16.37 9.96 23.81
N GLU A 296 -16.89 10.95 24.55
CA GLU A 296 -18.32 11.14 24.71
C GLU A 296 -18.93 11.49 23.35
N PHE A 297 -19.97 10.74 22.97
CA PHE A 297 -20.86 11.09 21.89
C PHE A 297 -21.66 12.31 22.33
N GLU A 298 -21.25 13.52 21.94
CA GLU A 298 -22.17 14.66 21.92
C GLU A 298 -23.08 14.52 20.70
N LEU A 299 -24.31 14.07 20.95
CA LEU A 299 -25.44 14.25 20.06
C LEU A 299 -25.88 15.71 20.19
N GLU A 300 -25.54 16.54 19.20
CA GLU A 300 -26.21 17.83 19.03
C GLU A 300 -27.69 17.58 18.66
N THR A 301 -28.59 18.05 19.54
CA THR A 301 -30.00 18.31 19.27
C THR A 301 -30.19 19.68 18.63
#